data_AF-M2TQF7-F1
#
_entry.id   AF-M2TQF7-F1
#
_cell.length_a   1.000
_cell.length_b   1.000
_cell.length_c   1.000
_cell.angle_alpha   90.00
_cell.angle_beta   90.00
_cell.angle_gamma   90.00
#
_symmetry.space_group_name_H-M   'P 1'
#
loop_
_entity.id
_entity.type
_entity.pdbx_description
1 polymer ?
#
loop_
_entity_poly.entity_id
_entity_poly.type
_entity_poly.pdbx_seq_one_letter_code
_entity_poly.pdbx_strand_id
1 'polypeptide(L)'
;MNDRVIDHCTQAINVGSKSFAAAAKLFDERTRQSAVMLYAWCRHCDDVIDGQTLGHGQLAGDRSTGEARLAELVDLTERAYAGEPMVDPAFAAFQQVIQRHRIPKAHPLEHLAGFRMDVQDYRYQTLDDTLLYCYRVAGVVGLMMARVMGAEAEPTLDRACDLGLAFQLTNIARDIVEDAEIGRVYLPAEWLAEVGIAEDEVALPQHRAALATLAARLVDLAEPYYQSASQGLRDLPRRSAWSIATAHGVYRQIGVEVKARGAAAWDARVSTSKGQKLQFLLGGGVLALASRQMPFRPRPDGLWRRPR
;
A
#
# COMPACT_ATOMS: atom_id res chain seq x y z
N MET A 1 6.76 2.42 -26.50
CA MET A 1 5.57 2.16 -25.67
C MET A 1 4.41 2.89 -26.30
N ASN A 2 3.24 2.26 -26.44
CA ASN A 2 2.07 2.90 -27.03
C ASN A 2 1.65 4.11 -26.17
N ASP A 3 1.37 5.26 -26.78
CA ASP A 3 1.00 6.52 -26.08
C ASP A 3 -0.18 6.30 -25.12
N ARG A 4 -1.12 5.43 -25.52
CA ARG A 4 -2.27 5.04 -24.70
C ARG A 4 -1.92 4.40 -23.35
N VAL A 5 -0.80 3.67 -23.27
CA VAL A 5 -0.31 3.06 -22.01
C VAL A 5 0.30 4.12 -21.10
N ILE A 6 1.07 5.06 -21.66
CA ILE A 6 1.66 6.17 -20.90
C ILE A 6 0.57 7.04 -20.27
N ASP A 7 -0.42 7.39 -21.07
CA ASP A 7 -1.52 8.26 -20.64
C ASP A 7 -2.34 7.60 -19.54
N HIS A 8 -2.69 6.31 -19.71
CA HIS A 8 -3.40 5.54 -18.68
C HIS A 8 -2.65 5.51 -17.35
N CYS A 9 -1.35 5.17 -17.37
CA CYS A 9 -0.57 5.08 -16.14
C CYS A 9 -0.40 6.45 -15.45
N THR A 10 -0.21 7.51 -16.25
CA THR A 10 -0.08 8.88 -15.74
C THR A 10 -1.39 9.37 -15.13
N GLN A 11 -2.54 9.05 -15.75
CA GLN A 11 -3.84 9.36 -15.20
C GLN A 11 -4.09 8.61 -13.89
N ALA A 12 -3.82 7.30 -13.86
CA ALA A 12 -4.03 6.46 -12.68
C ALA A 12 -3.32 7.00 -11.44
N ILE A 13 -2.03 7.37 -11.54
CA ILE A 13 -1.28 7.88 -10.37
C ILE A 13 -1.71 9.29 -9.95
N ASN A 14 -2.02 10.17 -10.91
CA ASN A 14 -2.40 11.56 -10.60
C ASN A 14 -3.79 11.65 -9.95
N VAL A 15 -4.71 10.77 -10.33
CA VAL A 15 -6.04 10.66 -9.74
C VAL A 15 -5.99 9.88 -8.42
N GLY A 16 -5.35 8.71 -8.43
CA GLY A 16 -5.38 7.78 -7.30
C GLY A 16 -4.54 8.21 -6.09
N SER A 17 -3.41 8.89 -6.28
CA SER A 17 -2.60 9.37 -5.14
C SER A 17 -1.71 10.56 -5.46
N LYS A 18 -2.15 11.75 -5.03
CA LYS A 18 -1.35 12.99 -5.12
C LYS A 18 0.00 12.89 -4.39
N SER A 19 0.06 12.11 -3.31
CA SER A 19 1.29 11.93 -2.51
C SER A 19 2.30 11.06 -3.25
N PHE A 20 1.87 9.91 -3.79
CA PHE A 20 2.77 9.06 -4.58
C PHE A 20 3.14 9.70 -5.92
N ALA A 21 2.22 10.42 -6.57
CA ALA A 21 2.54 11.19 -7.78
C ALA A 21 3.64 12.23 -7.54
N ALA A 22 3.62 12.93 -6.39
CA ALA A 22 4.67 13.88 -6.02
C ALA A 22 6.00 13.17 -5.72
N ALA A 23 5.98 12.09 -4.92
CA ALA A 23 7.18 11.32 -4.60
C ALA A 23 7.81 10.67 -5.85
N ALA A 24 7.00 10.20 -6.80
CA ALA A 24 7.47 9.56 -8.02
C ALA A 24 8.33 10.49 -8.89
N LYS A 25 8.06 11.81 -8.86
CA LYS A 25 8.88 12.80 -9.59
C LYS A 25 10.33 12.87 -9.12
N LEU A 26 10.63 12.38 -7.91
CA LEU A 26 11.98 12.36 -7.36
C LEU A 26 12.85 11.24 -7.94
N PHE A 27 12.27 10.16 -8.45
CA PHE A 27 13.01 9.08 -9.14
C PHE A 27 13.72 9.58 -10.40
N ASP A 28 14.78 8.89 -10.82
CA ASP A 28 15.26 9.02 -12.19
C ASP A 28 14.18 8.59 -13.19
N GLU A 29 14.31 9.00 -14.45
CA GLU A 29 13.31 8.77 -15.49
C GLU A 29 12.93 7.29 -15.61
N ARG A 30 13.95 6.43 -15.61
CA ARG A 30 13.82 5.00 -15.87
C ARG A 30 13.06 4.33 -14.73
N THR A 31 13.43 4.61 -13.48
CA THR A 31 12.75 4.11 -12.29
C THR A 31 11.34 4.67 -12.16
N ARG A 32 11.15 5.98 -12.41
CA ARG A 32 9.84 6.65 -12.37
C ARG A 32 8.83 5.98 -13.30
N GLN A 33 9.24 5.73 -14.54
CA GLN A 33 8.38 5.07 -15.53
C GLN A 33 7.87 3.72 -15.01
N SER A 34 8.77 2.87 -14.51
CA SER A 34 8.38 1.56 -13.98
C SER A 34 7.53 1.64 -12.71
N ALA A 35 7.79 2.61 -11.83
CA ALA A 35 6.98 2.83 -10.64
C ALA A 35 5.55 3.24 -10.99
N VAL A 36 5.38 4.14 -11.96
CA VAL A 36 4.07 4.62 -12.44
C VAL A 36 3.29 3.50 -13.14
N MET A 37 3.96 2.67 -13.94
CA MET A 37 3.36 1.47 -14.54
C MET A 37 2.89 0.45 -13.51
N LEU A 38 3.74 0.15 -12.50
CA LEU A 38 3.38 -0.79 -11.45
C LEU A 38 2.20 -0.27 -10.64
N TYR A 39 2.21 1.04 -10.30
CA TYR A 39 1.09 1.68 -9.63
C TYR A 39 -0.21 1.55 -10.43
N ALA A 40 -0.16 1.76 -11.75
CA ALA A 40 -1.33 1.65 -12.61
C ALA A 40 -1.94 0.25 -12.57
N TRP A 41 -1.10 -0.80 -12.56
CA TRP A 41 -1.57 -2.17 -12.41
C TRP A 41 -2.18 -2.45 -11.02
N CYS A 42 -1.51 -2.06 -9.93
CA CYS A 42 -2.06 -2.19 -8.58
C CYS A 42 -3.43 -1.51 -8.49
N ARG A 43 -3.54 -0.28 -9.01
CA ARG A 43 -4.79 0.48 -8.97
C ARG A 43 -5.88 -0.13 -9.84
N HIS A 44 -5.54 -0.62 -11.03
CA HIS A 44 -6.49 -1.31 -11.88
C HIS A 44 -7.07 -2.56 -11.21
N CYS A 45 -6.23 -3.36 -10.54
CA CYS A 45 -6.70 -4.55 -9.82
C CYS A 45 -7.67 -4.17 -8.68
N ASP A 46 -7.31 -3.15 -7.89
CA ASP A 46 -8.14 -2.59 -6.81
C ASP A 46 -9.50 -2.10 -7.34
N ASP A 47 -9.49 -1.29 -8.41
CA ASP A 47 -10.71 -0.78 -9.06
C ASP A 47 -11.61 -1.91 -9.57
N VAL A 48 -11.04 -2.92 -10.24
CA VAL A 48 -11.80 -4.07 -10.77
C VAL A 48 -12.48 -4.86 -9.64
N ILE A 49 -11.77 -5.10 -8.54
CA ILE A 49 -12.31 -5.82 -7.37
C ILE A 49 -13.44 -5.04 -6.72
N ASP A 50 -13.27 -3.73 -6.55
CA ASP A 50 -14.30 -2.85 -6.00
C ASP A 50 -15.46 -2.59 -6.97
N GLY A 51 -15.35 -3.04 -8.22
CA GLY A 51 -16.35 -2.81 -9.27
C GLY A 51 -16.39 -1.36 -9.74
N GLN A 52 -15.28 -0.65 -9.65
CA GLN A 52 -15.12 0.78 -9.94
C GLN A 52 -14.29 1.04 -11.20
N THR A 53 -14.26 2.29 -11.66
CA THR A 53 -13.30 2.76 -12.67
C THR A 53 -12.51 3.93 -12.13
N LEU A 54 -11.19 3.78 -11.93
CA LEU A 54 -10.32 4.83 -11.38
C LEU A 54 -10.78 5.35 -10.00
N GLY A 55 -11.38 4.51 -9.17
CA GLY A 55 -11.96 4.87 -7.86
C GLY A 55 -13.34 5.49 -7.87
N HIS A 56 -13.99 5.55 -9.03
CA HIS A 56 -15.24 6.28 -9.20
C HIS A 56 -16.25 5.47 -10.02
N GLY A 57 -17.52 5.56 -9.62
CA GLY A 57 -18.65 4.90 -10.29
C GLY A 57 -18.66 3.38 -10.13
N GLN A 58 -19.76 2.74 -10.52
CA GLN A 58 -19.81 1.29 -10.77
C GLN A 58 -19.42 1.03 -12.23
N LEU A 59 -18.73 -0.08 -12.52
CA LEU A 59 -18.54 -0.59 -13.88
C LEU A 59 -19.93 -0.77 -14.52
N ALA A 60 -20.34 0.21 -15.34
CA ALA A 60 -21.70 0.27 -15.85
C ALA A 60 -22.02 -0.99 -16.67
N GLY A 61 -22.96 -1.81 -16.16
CA GLY A 61 -23.43 -3.02 -16.84
C GLY A 61 -22.66 -4.30 -16.51
N ASP A 62 -21.64 -4.26 -15.64
CA ASP A 62 -20.94 -5.47 -15.21
C ASP A 62 -21.74 -6.21 -14.11
N ARG A 63 -22.13 -7.44 -14.42
CA ARG A 63 -22.87 -8.36 -13.52
C ARG A 63 -21.96 -9.46 -12.95
N SER A 64 -20.66 -9.38 -13.18
CA SER A 64 -19.69 -10.36 -12.69
C SER A 64 -19.59 -10.30 -11.16
N THR A 65 -19.45 -11.47 -10.53
CA THR A 65 -19.17 -11.56 -9.09
C THR A 65 -17.71 -11.16 -8.82
N GLY A 66 -17.39 -10.83 -7.57
CA GLY A 66 -16.00 -10.52 -7.17
C GLY A 66 -15.04 -11.68 -7.50
N GLU A 67 -15.48 -12.93 -7.38
CA GLU A 67 -14.68 -14.11 -7.72
C GLU A 67 -14.39 -14.20 -9.22
N ALA A 68 -15.35 -13.87 -10.08
CA ALA A 68 -15.15 -13.88 -11.52
C ALA A 68 -14.13 -12.82 -11.96
N ARG A 69 -14.25 -11.61 -11.41
CA ARG A 69 -13.27 -10.52 -11.64
C ARG A 69 -11.89 -10.88 -11.13
N LEU A 70 -11.79 -11.46 -9.94
CA LEU A 70 -10.53 -11.93 -9.39
C LEU A 70 -9.90 -13.02 -10.25
N ALA A 71 -10.69 -13.98 -10.74
CA ALA A 71 -10.21 -15.03 -11.63
C ALA A 71 -9.66 -14.46 -12.94
N GLU A 72 -10.32 -13.45 -13.51
CA GLU A 72 -9.83 -12.71 -14.68
C GLU A 72 -8.50 -12.00 -14.39
N LEU A 73 -8.37 -11.29 -13.27
CA LEU A 73 -7.12 -10.63 -12.89
C LEU A 73 -5.96 -11.65 -12.74
N VAL A 74 -6.24 -12.83 -12.20
CA VAL A 74 -5.26 -13.92 -12.09
C VAL A 74 -4.86 -14.44 -13.47
N ASP A 75 -5.83 -14.72 -14.36
CA ASP A 75 -5.56 -15.17 -15.73
C ASP A 75 -4.71 -14.15 -16.51
N LEU A 76 -5.10 -12.88 -16.50
CA LEU A 76 -4.36 -11.80 -17.16
C LEU A 76 -2.94 -11.64 -16.58
N THR A 77 -2.77 -11.85 -15.27
CA THR A 77 -1.44 -11.84 -14.62
C THR A 77 -0.58 -13.01 -15.12
N GLU A 78 -1.13 -14.22 -15.19
CA GLU A 78 -0.42 -15.41 -15.71
C GLU A 78 -0.02 -15.24 -17.18
N ARG A 79 -0.94 -14.74 -18.02
CA ARG A 79 -0.67 -14.44 -19.44
C ARG A 79 0.38 -13.34 -19.62
N ALA A 80 0.39 -12.33 -18.75
CA ALA A 80 1.44 -11.32 -18.73
C ALA A 80 2.82 -11.96 -18.47
N TYR A 81 2.92 -12.91 -17.52
CA TYR A 81 4.15 -13.67 -17.27
C TYR A 81 4.53 -14.61 -18.41
N ALA A 82 3.55 -15.17 -19.12
CA ALA A 82 3.77 -16.00 -20.32
C ALA A 82 4.27 -15.19 -21.54
N GLY A 83 4.27 -13.85 -21.46
CA GLY A 83 4.70 -12.98 -22.55
C GLY A 83 3.66 -12.82 -23.66
N GLU A 84 2.39 -13.14 -23.38
CA GLU A 84 1.31 -12.99 -24.35
C GLU A 84 1.00 -11.51 -24.65
N PRO A 85 0.47 -11.18 -25.84
CA PRO A 85 0.04 -9.82 -26.15
C PRO A 85 -1.09 -9.34 -25.22
N MET A 86 -0.84 -8.26 -24.49
CA MET A 86 -1.80 -7.65 -23.56
C MET A 86 -2.61 -6.55 -24.26
N VAL A 87 -3.95 -6.68 -24.22
CA VAL A 87 -4.88 -5.67 -24.74
C VAL A 87 -5.14 -4.59 -23.70
N ASP A 88 -5.30 -4.98 -22.44
CA ASP A 88 -5.50 -4.04 -21.33
C ASP A 88 -4.23 -3.21 -21.07
N PRO A 89 -4.31 -1.86 -21.03
CA PRO A 89 -3.14 -1.01 -20.82
C PRO A 89 -2.41 -1.23 -19.49
N ALA A 90 -3.12 -1.55 -18.41
CA ALA A 90 -2.54 -1.80 -17.11
C ALA A 90 -1.73 -3.10 -17.11
N PHE A 91 -2.25 -4.16 -17.74
CA PHE A 91 -1.51 -5.42 -17.91
C PHE A 91 -0.35 -5.30 -18.91
N ALA A 92 -0.50 -4.51 -19.98
CA ALA A 92 0.60 -4.21 -20.90
C ALA A 92 1.73 -3.41 -20.23
N ALA A 93 1.39 -2.50 -19.31
CA ALA A 93 2.35 -1.79 -18.48
C ALA A 93 3.03 -2.74 -17.49
N PHE A 94 2.24 -3.57 -16.80
CA PHE A 94 2.71 -4.56 -15.83
C PHE A 94 3.69 -5.56 -16.45
N GLN A 95 3.35 -6.14 -17.60
CA GLN A 95 4.21 -7.07 -18.34
C GLN A 95 5.61 -6.50 -18.59
N GLN A 96 5.69 -5.22 -18.98
CA GLN A 96 6.98 -4.55 -19.19
C GLN A 96 7.77 -4.41 -17.89
N VAL A 97 7.11 -4.10 -16.77
CA VAL A 97 7.75 -3.97 -15.46
C VAL A 97 8.29 -5.31 -14.98
N ILE A 98 7.48 -6.37 -15.00
CA ILE A 98 7.90 -7.69 -14.50
C ILE A 98 9.06 -8.27 -15.30
N GLN A 99 9.06 -8.10 -16.63
CA GLN A 99 10.15 -8.58 -17.49
C GLN A 99 11.44 -7.79 -17.24
N ARG A 100 11.33 -6.47 -17.11
CA ARG A 100 12.49 -5.58 -16.96
C ARG A 100 13.17 -5.72 -15.60
N HIS A 101 12.40 -5.95 -14.54
CA HIS A 101 12.90 -5.99 -13.16
C HIS A 101 12.93 -7.40 -12.57
N ARG A 102 12.59 -8.42 -13.38
CA ARG A 102 12.54 -9.85 -12.98
C ARG A 102 11.76 -10.05 -11.69
N ILE A 103 10.58 -9.42 -11.61
CA ILE A 103 9.73 -9.49 -10.41
C ILE A 103 9.22 -10.94 -10.27
N PRO A 104 9.48 -11.63 -9.13
CA PRO A 104 8.98 -12.97 -8.90
C PRO A 104 7.46 -13.03 -8.98
N LYS A 105 6.92 -14.00 -9.73
CA LYS A 105 5.48 -14.21 -9.93
C LYS A 105 4.70 -14.39 -8.62
N ALA A 106 5.35 -14.89 -7.57
CA ALA A 106 4.74 -15.01 -6.25
C ALA A 106 4.24 -13.65 -5.71
N HIS A 107 4.93 -12.53 -5.95
CA HIS A 107 4.53 -11.23 -5.39
C HIS A 107 3.19 -10.69 -5.91
N PRO A 108 2.94 -10.59 -7.22
CA PRO A 108 1.64 -10.16 -7.73
C PRO A 108 0.53 -11.18 -7.41
N LEU A 109 0.83 -12.49 -7.35
CA LEU A 109 -0.17 -13.49 -6.96
C LEU A 109 -0.56 -13.37 -5.47
N GLU A 110 0.40 -13.07 -4.57
CA GLU A 110 0.08 -12.72 -3.18
C GLU A 110 -0.72 -11.42 -3.09
N HIS A 111 -0.47 -10.45 -3.97
CA HIS A 111 -1.29 -9.24 -4.04
C HIS A 111 -2.76 -9.55 -4.37
N LEU A 112 -2.98 -10.37 -5.40
CA LEU A 112 -4.32 -10.86 -5.75
C LEU A 112 -4.93 -11.77 -4.66
N ALA A 113 -4.10 -12.47 -3.88
CA ALA A 113 -4.58 -13.21 -2.71
C ALA A 113 -5.08 -12.28 -1.58
N GLY A 114 -4.60 -11.03 -1.52
CA GLY A 114 -5.17 -9.99 -0.65
C GLY A 114 -6.59 -9.63 -1.07
N PHE A 115 -6.81 -9.35 -2.35
CA PHE A 115 -8.15 -9.10 -2.88
C PHE A 115 -9.10 -10.29 -2.74
N ARG A 116 -8.56 -11.52 -2.77
CA ARG A 116 -9.35 -12.72 -2.44
C ARG A 116 -9.92 -12.68 -1.03
N MET A 117 -9.18 -12.14 -0.07
CA MET A 117 -9.67 -12.00 1.31
C MET A 117 -10.86 -11.05 1.36
N ASP A 118 -10.80 -9.95 0.61
CA ASP A 118 -11.91 -8.99 0.53
C ASP A 118 -13.13 -9.59 -0.19
N VAL A 119 -12.94 -10.30 -1.30
CA VAL A 119 -14.03 -10.96 -2.04
C VAL A 119 -14.71 -12.06 -1.21
N GLN A 120 -13.99 -12.69 -0.29
CA GLN A 120 -14.50 -13.79 0.56
C GLN A 120 -14.97 -13.33 1.94
N ASP A 121 -15.06 -12.01 2.18
CA ASP A 121 -15.41 -11.43 3.48
C ASP A 121 -14.59 -12.04 4.64
N TYR A 122 -13.27 -12.14 4.44
CA TYR A 122 -12.37 -12.78 5.40
C TYR A 122 -12.46 -12.10 6.77
N ARG A 123 -12.64 -12.90 7.83
CA ARG A 123 -12.71 -12.40 9.20
C ARG A 123 -11.34 -12.40 9.87
N TYR A 124 -10.88 -11.23 10.28
CA TYR A 124 -9.60 -11.03 10.94
C TYR A 124 -9.74 -11.30 12.43
N GLN A 125 -9.44 -12.53 12.87
CA GLN A 125 -9.60 -12.88 14.29
C GLN A 125 -8.50 -12.25 15.14
N THR A 126 -7.26 -12.39 14.68
CA THR A 126 -6.05 -12.00 15.39
C THR A 126 -5.32 -10.85 14.70
N LEU A 127 -4.34 -10.25 15.39
CA LEU A 127 -3.45 -9.27 14.75
C LEU A 127 -2.65 -9.88 13.58
N ASP A 128 -2.28 -11.15 13.66
CA ASP A 128 -1.52 -11.81 12.59
C ASP A 128 -2.34 -11.95 11.30
N ASP A 129 -3.67 -12.10 11.40
CA ASP A 129 -4.57 -12.04 10.24
C ASP A 129 -4.52 -10.67 9.56
N THR A 130 -4.63 -9.60 10.35
CA THR A 130 -4.54 -8.22 9.83
C THR A 130 -3.16 -7.95 9.22
N LEU A 131 -2.08 -8.45 9.83
CA LEU A 131 -0.72 -8.29 9.29
C LEU A 131 -0.49 -9.11 8.01
N LEU A 132 -1.09 -10.30 7.89
CA LEU A 132 -1.10 -11.07 6.65
C LEU A 132 -1.80 -10.31 5.52
N TYR A 133 -2.95 -9.69 5.81
CA TYR A 133 -3.60 -8.82 4.84
C TYR A 133 -2.73 -7.63 4.46
N CYS A 134 -2.16 -6.92 5.44
CA CYS A 134 -1.23 -5.81 5.19
C CYS A 134 -0.06 -6.25 4.29
N TYR A 135 0.47 -7.46 4.50
CA TYR A 135 1.51 -8.03 3.67
C TYR A 135 1.04 -8.19 2.22
N ARG A 136 -0.13 -8.81 2.01
CA ARG A 136 -0.68 -9.08 0.68
C ARG A 136 -1.05 -7.80 -0.07
N VAL A 137 -1.70 -6.82 0.58
CA VAL A 137 -2.16 -5.63 -0.16
C VAL A 137 -1.10 -4.53 -0.27
N ALA A 138 -0.08 -4.51 0.59
CA ALA A 138 0.92 -3.44 0.59
C ALA A 138 2.37 -3.93 0.76
N GLY A 139 2.63 -4.92 1.61
CA GLY A 139 3.98 -5.47 1.82
C GLY A 139 4.62 -5.99 0.53
N VAL A 140 3.89 -6.80 -0.25
CA VAL A 140 4.34 -7.32 -1.55
C VAL A 140 4.49 -6.22 -2.60
N VAL A 141 3.70 -5.14 -2.53
CA VAL A 141 3.90 -3.96 -3.38
C VAL A 141 5.24 -3.29 -3.03
N GLY A 142 5.59 -3.22 -1.74
CA GLY A 142 6.91 -2.82 -1.27
C GLY A 142 8.04 -3.69 -1.86
N LEU A 143 7.85 -5.01 -1.90
CA LEU A 143 8.81 -5.95 -2.53
C LEU A 143 8.99 -5.67 -4.02
N MET A 144 7.88 -5.53 -4.76
CA MET A 144 7.91 -5.22 -6.19
C MET A 144 8.57 -3.86 -6.47
N MET A 145 8.27 -2.85 -5.66
CA MET A 145 8.90 -1.54 -5.75
C MET A 145 10.39 -1.58 -5.43
N ALA A 146 10.83 -2.39 -4.46
CA ALA A 146 12.24 -2.59 -4.17
C ALA A 146 12.99 -3.18 -5.37
N ARG A 147 12.38 -4.16 -6.07
CA ARG A 147 12.91 -4.69 -7.35
C ARG A 147 12.98 -3.61 -8.43
N VAL A 148 11.95 -2.78 -8.58
CA VAL A 148 11.94 -1.64 -9.51
C VAL A 148 13.10 -0.66 -9.25
N MET A 149 13.50 -0.50 -7.97
CA MET A 149 14.63 0.33 -7.55
C MET A 149 15.98 -0.38 -7.59
N GLY A 150 16.02 -1.65 -8.01
CA GLY A 150 17.23 -2.45 -8.15
C GLY A 150 17.71 -3.16 -6.88
N ALA A 151 16.88 -3.25 -5.84
CA ALA A 151 17.23 -3.98 -4.61
C ALA A 151 16.93 -5.48 -4.75
N GLU A 152 17.89 -6.32 -4.39
CA GLU A 152 17.78 -7.79 -4.47
C GLU A 152 18.07 -8.49 -3.15
N ALA A 153 18.80 -7.86 -2.23
CA ALA A 153 19.19 -8.47 -0.97
C ALA A 153 17.97 -8.67 -0.05
N GLU A 154 17.77 -9.89 0.45
CA GLU A 154 16.64 -10.24 1.33
C GLU A 154 16.47 -9.29 2.54
N PRO A 155 17.53 -8.84 3.24
CA PRO A 155 17.36 -7.87 4.32
C PRO A 155 16.78 -6.52 3.87
N THR A 156 17.11 -6.05 2.66
CA THR A 156 16.56 -4.82 2.09
C THR A 156 15.10 -5.03 1.66
N LEU A 157 14.80 -6.19 1.08
CA LEU A 157 13.44 -6.57 0.70
C LEU A 157 12.53 -6.70 1.92
N ASP A 158 13.00 -7.28 3.03
CA ASP A 158 12.25 -7.37 4.29
C ASP A 158 11.90 -5.98 4.83
N ARG A 159 12.81 -5.01 4.71
CA ARG A 159 12.56 -3.61 5.11
C ARG A 159 11.62 -2.87 4.16
N ALA A 160 11.62 -3.23 2.87
CA ALA A 160 10.64 -2.71 1.93
C ALA A 160 9.23 -3.26 2.23
N CYS A 161 9.14 -4.54 2.61
CA CYS A 161 7.91 -5.14 3.10
C CYS A 161 7.42 -4.45 4.39
N ASP A 162 8.33 -4.17 5.33
CA ASP A 162 8.00 -3.43 6.56
C ASP A 162 7.35 -2.07 6.24
N LEU A 163 7.87 -1.35 5.25
CA LEU A 163 7.26 -0.07 4.85
C LEU A 163 5.83 -0.25 4.34
N GLY A 164 5.57 -1.30 3.55
CA GLY A 164 4.24 -1.64 3.08
C GLY A 164 3.28 -1.96 4.25
N LEU A 165 3.73 -2.76 5.22
CA LEU A 165 2.97 -3.03 6.44
C LEU A 165 2.63 -1.74 7.20
N ALA A 166 3.62 -0.87 7.39
CA ALA A 166 3.44 0.40 8.10
C ALA A 166 2.41 1.31 7.41
N PHE A 167 2.46 1.40 6.07
CA PHE A 167 1.49 2.15 5.28
C PHE A 167 0.09 1.57 5.41
N GLN A 168 -0.06 0.25 5.34
CA GLN A 168 -1.39 -0.35 5.40
C GLN A 168 -2.00 -0.31 6.81
N LEU A 169 -1.22 -0.53 7.86
CA LEU A 169 -1.68 -0.29 9.24
C LEU A 169 -2.15 1.16 9.44
N THR A 170 -1.44 2.12 8.82
CA THR A 170 -1.83 3.54 8.84
C THR A 170 -3.12 3.78 8.05
N ASN A 171 -3.31 3.13 6.90
CA ASN A 171 -4.53 3.23 6.11
C ASN A 171 -5.73 2.65 6.89
N ILE A 172 -5.59 1.45 7.46
CA ILE A 172 -6.64 0.83 8.28
C ILE A 172 -7.01 1.77 9.42
N ALA A 173 -6.03 2.32 10.17
CA ALA A 173 -6.32 3.24 11.26
C ALA A 173 -7.04 4.52 10.81
N ARG A 174 -6.73 5.01 9.60
CA ARG A 174 -7.34 6.21 9.02
C ARG A 174 -8.78 5.97 8.57
N ASP A 175 -9.06 4.82 7.98
CA ASP A 175 -10.29 4.56 7.21
C ASP A 175 -11.24 3.58 7.93
N ILE A 176 -11.04 3.29 9.24
CA ILE A 176 -11.85 2.31 10.02
C ILE A 176 -13.37 2.44 9.79
N VAL A 177 -13.90 3.67 9.89
CA VAL A 177 -15.35 3.90 9.80
C VAL A 177 -15.81 3.80 8.35
N GLU A 178 -15.12 4.44 7.42
CA GLU A 178 -15.44 4.40 5.99
C GLU A 178 -15.37 2.97 5.42
N ASP A 179 -14.41 2.15 5.86
CA ASP A 179 -14.31 0.74 5.48
C ASP A 179 -15.49 -0.07 6.07
N ALA A 180 -15.85 0.17 7.33
CA ALA A 180 -16.97 -0.52 7.98
C ALA A 180 -18.32 -0.17 7.33
N GLU A 181 -18.51 1.06 6.84
CA GLU A 181 -19.71 1.49 6.12
C GLU A 181 -19.94 0.72 4.81
N ILE A 182 -18.86 0.22 4.19
CA ILE A 182 -18.93 -0.64 3.00
C ILE A 182 -18.81 -2.13 3.32
N GLY A 183 -18.93 -2.50 4.61
CA GLY A 183 -18.93 -3.88 5.08
C GLY A 183 -17.55 -4.50 5.30
N ARG A 184 -16.47 -3.69 5.35
CA ARG A 184 -15.11 -4.19 5.58
C ARG A 184 -14.60 -3.80 6.96
N VAL A 185 -14.14 -4.78 7.74
CA VAL A 185 -13.56 -4.56 9.07
C VAL A 185 -12.21 -5.24 9.14
N TYR A 186 -11.12 -4.48 9.10
CA TYR A 186 -9.75 -5.02 9.14
C TYR A 186 -9.13 -5.08 10.55
N LEU A 187 -9.83 -4.52 11.55
CA LEU A 187 -9.43 -4.63 12.95
C LEU A 187 -9.53 -6.08 13.42
N PRO A 188 -8.60 -6.57 14.27
CA PRO A 188 -8.75 -7.87 14.89
C PRO A 188 -10.05 -7.97 15.70
N ALA A 189 -10.81 -9.04 15.51
CA ALA A 189 -12.04 -9.30 16.26
C ALA A 189 -11.77 -9.38 17.78
N GLU A 190 -10.62 -9.92 18.18
CA GLU A 190 -10.16 -9.91 19.57
C GLU A 190 -10.07 -8.48 20.14
N TRP A 191 -9.59 -7.51 19.36
CA TRP A 191 -9.48 -6.13 19.80
C TRP A 191 -10.82 -5.42 19.87
N LEU A 192 -11.75 -5.74 18.96
CA LEU A 192 -13.12 -5.24 19.01
C LEU A 192 -13.85 -5.78 20.25
N ALA A 193 -13.66 -7.06 20.56
CA ALA A 193 -14.21 -7.70 21.76
C ALA A 193 -13.66 -7.09 23.06
N GLU A 194 -12.37 -6.74 23.11
CA GLU A 194 -11.75 -6.05 24.26
C GLU A 194 -12.48 -4.73 24.63
N VAL A 195 -13.03 -4.04 23.63
CA VAL A 195 -13.76 -2.76 23.82
C VAL A 195 -15.28 -2.89 23.66
N GLY A 196 -15.79 -4.12 23.54
CA GLY A 196 -17.22 -4.42 23.48
C GLY A 196 -17.93 -3.90 22.23
N ILE A 197 -17.27 -3.92 21.06
CA ILE A 197 -17.85 -3.52 19.77
C ILE A 197 -18.11 -4.78 18.93
N ALA A 198 -19.34 -4.95 18.43
CA ALA A 198 -19.64 -5.98 17.43
C ALA A 198 -19.16 -5.53 16.04
N GLU A 199 -18.75 -6.49 15.18
CA GLU A 199 -18.22 -6.19 13.84
C GLU A 199 -19.19 -5.35 12.97
N ASP A 200 -20.50 -5.61 13.08
CA ASP A 200 -21.56 -4.90 12.35
C ASP A 200 -21.92 -3.53 12.95
N GLU A 201 -21.38 -3.20 14.12
CA GLU A 201 -21.60 -1.93 14.83
C GLU A 201 -20.42 -0.96 14.70
N VAL A 202 -19.30 -1.37 14.07
CA VAL A 202 -18.06 -0.59 14.01
C VAL A 202 -18.28 0.83 13.45
N ALA A 203 -19.15 1.02 12.47
CA ALA A 203 -19.39 2.34 11.88
C ALA A 203 -20.21 3.29 12.78
N LEU A 204 -20.82 2.81 13.87
CA LEU A 204 -21.77 3.61 14.63
C LEU A 204 -21.08 4.72 15.45
N PRO A 205 -21.58 5.99 15.41
CA PRO A 205 -20.91 7.13 16.02
C PRO A 205 -20.60 7.00 17.51
N GLN A 206 -21.40 6.26 18.28
CA GLN A 206 -21.17 6.07 19.72
C GLN A 206 -19.86 5.32 20.04
N HIS A 207 -19.32 4.53 19.10
CA HIS A 207 -18.10 3.77 19.31
C HIS A 207 -16.81 4.54 18.97
N ARG A 208 -16.91 5.75 18.39
CA ARG A 208 -15.75 6.54 17.91
C ARG A 208 -14.67 6.76 18.97
N ALA A 209 -15.04 6.95 20.24
CA ALA A 209 -14.06 7.11 21.32
C ALA A 209 -13.25 5.82 21.60
N ALA A 210 -13.91 4.67 21.60
CA ALA A 210 -13.25 3.37 21.75
C ALA A 210 -12.40 3.03 20.51
N LEU A 211 -12.95 3.25 19.31
CA LEU A 211 -12.21 3.06 18.05
C LEU A 211 -10.96 3.94 17.97
N ALA A 212 -10.99 5.17 18.49
CA ALA A 212 -9.82 6.03 18.52
C ALA A 212 -8.65 5.41 19.32
N THR A 213 -8.97 4.61 20.34
CA THR A 213 -7.97 3.85 21.11
C THR A 213 -7.37 2.72 20.27
N LEU A 214 -8.20 1.99 19.52
CA LEU A 214 -7.74 0.94 18.60
C LEU A 214 -6.94 1.51 17.41
N ALA A 215 -7.37 2.64 16.85
CA ALA A 215 -6.66 3.37 15.81
C ALA A 215 -5.28 3.82 16.29
N ALA A 216 -5.19 4.38 17.50
CA ALA A 216 -3.92 4.73 18.12
C ALA A 216 -3.00 3.51 18.30
N ARG A 217 -3.56 2.36 18.69
CA ARG A 217 -2.83 1.08 18.81
C ARG A 217 -2.27 0.60 17.47
N LEU A 218 -3.04 0.70 16.38
CA LEU A 218 -2.56 0.41 15.02
C LEU A 218 -1.44 1.35 14.58
N VAL A 219 -1.58 2.66 14.85
CA VAL A 219 -0.54 3.66 14.54
C VAL A 219 0.74 3.35 15.32
N ASP A 220 0.64 3.05 16.62
CA ASP A 220 1.80 2.68 17.44
C ASP A 220 2.45 1.38 16.96
N LEU A 221 1.65 0.42 16.50
CA LEU A 221 2.14 -0.83 15.89
C LEU A 221 2.89 -0.58 14.57
N ALA A 222 2.51 0.43 13.79
CA ALA A 222 3.17 0.78 12.54
C ALA A 222 4.57 1.40 12.76
N GLU A 223 4.83 2.03 13.91
CA GLU A 223 6.07 2.78 14.17
C GLU A 223 7.34 1.92 14.11
N PRO A 224 7.42 0.73 14.75
CA PRO A 224 8.56 -0.17 14.58
C PRO A 224 8.84 -0.57 13.12
N TYR A 225 7.80 -0.74 12.29
CA TYR A 225 7.96 -1.02 10.87
C TYR A 225 8.50 0.19 10.10
N TYR A 226 8.00 1.41 10.38
CA TYR A 226 8.57 2.65 9.85
C TYR A 226 10.05 2.82 10.20
N GLN A 227 10.42 2.49 11.43
CA GLN A 227 11.81 2.55 11.89
C GLN A 227 12.67 1.52 11.16
N SER A 228 12.20 0.28 11.02
CA SER A 228 12.90 -0.77 10.27
C SER A 228 13.12 -0.38 8.80
N ALA A 229 12.08 0.15 8.16
CA ALA A 229 12.10 0.59 6.76
C ALA A 229 13.15 1.69 6.50
N SER A 230 13.32 2.62 7.45
CA SER A 230 14.28 3.73 7.32
C SER A 230 15.73 3.25 7.11
N GLN A 231 16.08 2.08 7.66
CA GLN A 231 17.41 1.49 7.49
C GLN A 231 17.64 1.01 6.05
N GLY A 232 16.59 0.60 5.34
CA GLY A 232 16.67 0.13 3.95
C GLY A 232 17.00 1.24 2.95
N LEU A 233 16.80 2.52 3.33
CA LEU A 233 17.10 3.68 2.46
C LEU A 233 18.56 3.72 2.01
N ARG A 234 19.48 3.18 2.82
CA ARG A 234 20.91 3.22 2.53
C ARG A 234 21.31 2.32 1.37
N ASP A 235 20.52 1.27 1.13
CA ASP A 235 20.74 0.26 0.10
C ASP A 235 20.17 0.69 -1.26
N LEU A 236 19.48 1.84 -1.31
CA LEU A 236 18.83 2.35 -2.52
C LEU A 236 19.68 3.40 -3.25
N PRO A 237 19.50 3.54 -4.58
CA PRO A 237 19.99 4.70 -5.32
C PRO A 237 19.54 6.01 -4.69
N ARG A 238 20.37 7.07 -4.75
CA ARG A 238 20.12 8.36 -4.06
C ARG A 238 18.72 8.94 -4.31
N ARG A 239 18.29 8.96 -5.58
CA ARG A 239 16.98 9.48 -5.98
C ARG A 239 15.84 8.60 -5.46
N SER A 240 16.03 7.28 -5.48
CA SER A 240 15.08 6.31 -4.93
C SER A 240 14.96 6.44 -3.42
N ALA A 241 16.08 6.51 -2.70
CA ALA A 241 16.10 6.75 -1.25
C ALA A 241 15.36 8.04 -0.88
N TRP A 242 15.55 9.12 -1.64
CA TRP A 242 14.83 10.38 -1.41
C TRP A 242 13.33 10.23 -1.64
N SER A 243 12.93 9.59 -2.74
CA SER A 243 11.51 9.34 -3.02
C SER A 243 10.84 8.53 -1.89
N ILE A 244 11.47 7.43 -1.46
CA ILE A 244 10.96 6.57 -0.40
C ILE A 244 10.96 7.27 0.96
N ALA A 245 12.00 8.04 1.30
CA ALA A 245 12.03 8.83 2.53
C ALA A 245 10.93 9.90 2.57
N THR A 246 10.61 10.49 1.42
CA THR A 246 9.50 11.47 1.30
C THR A 246 8.15 10.78 1.53
N ALA A 247 7.91 9.66 0.85
CA ALA A 247 6.67 8.89 1.00
C ALA A 247 6.49 8.38 2.43
N HIS A 248 7.58 7.87 3.04
CA HIS A 248 7.64 7.46 4.44
C HIS A 248 7.15 8.55 5.39
N GLY A 249 7.74 9.75 5.32
CA GLY A 249 7.36 10.86 6.19
C GLY A 249 5.91 11.31 5.99
N VAL A 250 5.46 11.40 4.73
CA VAL A 250 4.09 11.79 4.39
C VAL A 250 3.06 10.81 4.96
N TYR A 251 3.26 9.51 4.79
CA TYR A 251 2.32 8.50 5.28
C TYR A 251 2.37 8.37 6.80
N ARG A 252 3.55 8.35 7.41
CA ARG A 252 3.67 8.34 8.87
C ARG A 252 2.92 9.52 9.51
N GLN A 253 2.97 10.70 8.91
CA GLN A 253 2.26 11.88 9.41
C GLN A 253 0.73 11.71 9.39
N ILE A 254 0.19 10.92 8.46
CA ILE A 254 -1.25 10.61 8.45
C ILE A 254 -1.62 9.89 9.75
N GLY A 255 -0.84 8.87 10.14
CA GLY A 255 -1.08 8.13 11.39
C GLY A 255 -0.97 9.03 12.64
N VAL A 256 0.04 9.91 12.66
CA VAL A 256 0.19 10.92 13.73
C VAL A 256 -1.05 11.82 13.83
N GLU A 257 -1.57 12.27 12.70
CA GLU A 257 -2.75 13.14 12.65
C GLU A 257 -4.04 12.38 13.05
N VAL A 258 -4.21 11.12 12.62
CA VAL A 258 -5.30 10.24 13.07
C VAL A 258 -5.29 10.12 14.59
N LYS A 259 -4.13 9.80 15.17
CA LYS A 259 -3.97 9.67 16.63
C LYS A 259 -4.23 10.99 17.36
N ALA A 260 -3.83 12.13 16.78
CA ALA A 260 -4.06 13.45 17.38
C ALA A 260 -5.54 13.88 17.37
N ARG A 261 -6.29 13.51 16.33
CA ARG A 261 -7.74 13.82 16.22
C ARG A 261 -8.61 12.95 17.12
N GLY A 262 -8.14 11.75 17.49
CA GLY A 262 -8.88 10.83 18.32
C GLY A 262 -10.25 10.49 17.71
N ALA A 263 -11.34 10.67 18.47
CA ALA A 263 -12.70 10.37 18.03
C ALA A 263 -13.16 11.19 16.80
N ALA A 264 -12.51 12.33 16.52
CA ALA A 264 -12.79 13.18 15.36
C ALA A 264 -12.01 12.77 14.10
N ALA A 265 -11.24 11.67 14.14
CA ALA A 265 -10.44 11.22 12.99
C ALA A 265 -11.27 10.95 11.73
N TRP A 266 -12.52 10.52 11.89
CA TRP A 266 -13.45 10.15 10.81
C TRP A 266 -14.53 11.21 10.52
N ASP A 267 -14.38 12.44 11.03
CA ASP A 267 -15.27 13.55 10.64
C ASP A 267 -14.97 14.04 9.21
N ALA A 268 -13.72 13.87 8.79
CA ALA A 268 -13.27 14.11 7.43
C ALA A 268 -11.97 13.34 7.20
N ARG A 269 -11.82 12.81 5.98
CA ARG A 269 -10.65 12.02 5.59
C ARG A 269 -9.33 12.74 5.91
N VAL A 270 -8.54 12.14 6.81
CA VAL A 270 -7.25 12.69 7.24
C VAL A 270 -6.25 12.68 6.09
N SER A 271 -5.62 13.83 5.83
CA SER A 271 -4.59 13.97 4.80
C SER A 271 -3.54 15.01 5.20
N THR A 272 -2.36 14.92 4.58
CA THR A 272 -1.28 15.89 4.78
C THR A 272 -1.48 17.14 3.92
N SER A 273 -1.22 18.31 4.51
CA SER A 273 -1.26 19.60 3.83
C SER A 273 -0.12 19.77 2.82
N LYS A 274 -0.24 20.75 1.91
CA LYS A 274 0.84 21.08 0.95
C LYS A 274 2.14 21.47 1.65
N GLY A 275 2.06 22.22 2.75
CA GLY A 275 3.23 22.63 3.54
C GLY A 275 3.94 21.44 4.20
N GLN A 276 3.17 20.52 4.81
CA GLN A 276 3.72 19.28 5.37
C GLN A 276 4.39 18.42 4.29
N LYS A 277 3.76 18.29 3.11
CA LYS A 277 4.37 17.54 1.99
C LYS A 277 5.70 18.15 1.55
N LEU A 278 5.80 19.47 1.50
CA LEU A 278 7.07 20.15 1.19
C LEU A 278 8.13 19.90 2.29
N GLN A 279 7.73 19.95 3.56
CA GLN A 279 8.61 19.63 4.68
C GLN A 279 9.15 18.19 4.57
N PHE A 280 8.30 17.20 4.28
CA PHE A 280 8.75 15.82 4.10
C PHE A 280 9.58 15.60 2.85
N LEU A 281 9.34 16.36 1.79
CA LEU A 281 10.19 16.35 0.61
C LEU A 281 11.61 16.83 0.96
N LEU A 282 11.74 17.97 1.65
CA LEU A 282 13.05 18.50 2.04
C LEU A 282 13.74 17.59 3.08
N GLY A 283 13.03 17.22 4.14
CA GLY A 283 13.52 16.34 5.20
C GLY A 283 13.89 14.95 4.68
N GLY A 284 13.12 14.42 3.72
CA GLY A 284 13.42 13.15 3.05
C GLY A 284 14.74 13.19 2.28
N GLY A 285 15.09 14.34 1.68
CA GLY A 285 16.38 14.53 1.01
C GLY A 285 17.55 14.47 1.99
N VAL A 286 17.41 15.14 3.14
CA VAL A 286 18.39 15.08 4.23
C VAL A 286 18.54 13.66 4.76
N LEU A 287 17.43 12.96 5.01
CA LEU A 287 17.44 11.59 5.50
C LEU A 287 18.09 10.62 4.50
N ALA A 288 17.81 10.76 3.21
CA ALA A 288 18.40 9.93 2.16
C ALA A 288 19.91 10.15 1.97
N LEU A 289 20.41 11.34 2.30
CA LEU A 289 21.84 11.62 2.35
C LEU A 289 22.48 11.04 3.61
N ALA A 290 21.85 11.25 4.77
CA ALA A 290 22.35 10.82 6.06
C ALA A 290 22.29 9.29 6.28
N SER A 291 21.34 8.57 5.66
CA SER A 291 21.14 7.13 5.84
C SER A 291 22.38 6.27 5.52
N ARG A 292 23.27 6.77 4.66
CA ARG A 292 24.54 6.09 4.33
C ARG A 292 25.56 6.16 5.46
N GLN A 293 25.51 7.22 6.28
CA GLN A 293 26.44 7.45 7.38
C GLN A 293 25.88 7.01 8.73
N MET A 294 24.56 6.83 8.85
CA MET A 294 23.94 6.36 10.08
C MET A 294 24.39 4.92 10.43
N PRO A 295 24.57 4.61 11.74
CA PRO A 295 24.86 3.26 12.18
C PRO A 295 23.77 2.29 11.75
N PHE A 296 24.18 1.14 11.21
CA PHE A 296 23.24 0.08 10.85
C PHE A 296 22.55 -0.46 12.09
N ARG A 297 21.22 -0.55 12.05
CA ARG A 297 20.44 -1.25 13.07
C ARG A 297 19.81 -2.52 12.49
N PRO A 298 19.97 -3.68 13.14
CA PRO A 298 19.30 -4.90 12.69
C PRO A 298 17.78 -4.71 12.70
N ARG A 299 17.09 -5.44 11.83
CA ARG A 299 15.62 -5.50 11.86
C ARG A 299 15.19 -6.14 13.20
N PRO A 300 14.29 -5.52 13.99
CA PRO A 300 13.86 -6.10 15.26
C PRO A 300 13.22 -7.48 15.08
N ASP A 301 13.57 -8.43 15.96
CA ASP A 301 13.12 -9.81 15.84
C ASP A 301 11.61 -10.00 16.04
N GLY A 302 10.98 -9.11 16.81
CA GLY A 302 9.54 -9.12 17.08
C GLY A 302 8.66 -8.57 15.96
N LEU A 303 9.23 -8.07 14.86
CA LEU A 303 8.43 -7.67 13.69
C LEU A 303 7.95 -8.89 12.92
N TRP A 304 6.68 -8.88 12.52
CA TRP A 304 6.05 -9.94 11.73
C TRP A 304 6.88 -10.28 10.50
N ARG A 305 7.07 -11.57 10.25
CA ARG A 305 7.97 -12.04 9.18
C ARG A 305 7.14 -12.50 8.00
N ARG A 306 7.43 -11.94 6.83
CA ARG A 306 6.79 -12.37 5.59
C ARG A 306 7.09 -13.85 5.28
N PRO A 307 6.15 -14.56 4.65
CA PRO A 307 6.42 -15.86 4.02
C PRO A 307 7.60 -15.76 3.04
N ARG A 308 8.36 -16.85 2.92
CA ARG A 308 9.50 -16.97 2.00
C ARG A 308 9.12 -17.76 0.77
#